data_AF-A0A6I3HB32-F1
#
_entry.id   AF-A0A6I3HB32-F1
#
_cell.length_a   1.000
_cell.length_b   1.000
_cell.length_c   1.000
_cell.angle_alpha   90.00
_cell.angle_beta   90.00
_cell.angle_gamma   90.00
#
_symmetry.space_group_name_H-M   'P 1'
#
loop_
_entity.id
_entity.type
_entity.pdbx_description
1 polymer ?
#
loop_
_entity_poly.entity_id
_entity_poly.type
_entity_poly.pdbx_seq_one_letter_code
_entity_poly.pdbx_strand_id
1 'polypeptide(L)' 'MIAALGLIIGAALGLFLQPDIPLWLQPYLPIAIVAGLDALFGALRALLDGIFSDRVFVISFVSNVLI' A
#
# COMPACT_ATOMS: atom_id res chain seq x y z
N MET A 1 -3.36 -4.94 13.79
CA MET A 1 -1.90 -4.92 14.18
C MET A 1 -1.00 -5.55 13.12
N ILE A 2 -1.43 -6.63 12.45
CA ILE A 2 -0.64 -7.30 11.40
C ILE A 2 -0.46 -6.40 10.17
N ALA A 3 -1.47 -5.59 9.83
CA ALA A 3 -1.42 -4.66 8.69
C ALA A 3 -0.30 -3.62 8.81
N ALA A 4 -0.15 -2.98 9.99
CA ALA A 4 0.88 -1.97 10.23
C ALA A 4 2.29 -2.56 10.16
N LEU A 5 2.49 -3.78 10.69
CA LEU A 5 3.75 -4.50 10.55
C LEU A 5 4.06 -4.83 9.09
N GLY A 6 3.06 -5.31 8.33
CA GLY A 6 3.21 -5.58 6.91
C GLY A 6 3.63 -4.34 6.11
N LEU A 7 3.05 -3.19 6.41
CA LEU A 7 3.42 -1.91 5.79
C LEU A 7 4.87 -1.53 6.08
N ILE A 8 5.29 -1.60 7.34
CA ILE A 8 6.65 -1.24 7.76
C ILE A 8 7.67 -2.17 7.09
N ILE A 9 7.39 -3.48 7.09
CA ILE A 9 8.26 -4.48 6.46
C ILE A 9 8.32 -4.24 4.94
N GLY A 10 7.18 -4.00 4.29
CA GLY A 10 7.12 -3.73 2.85
C GLY A 10 7.90 -2.48 2.46
N ALA A 11 7.76 -1.39 3.22
CA ALA A 11 8.51 -0.16 3.01
C ALA A 11 10.02 -0.38 3.19
N ALA A 12 10.44 -1.09 4.23
CA ALA A 12 11.84 -1.42 4.46
C ALA A 12 12.43 -2.29 3.33
N LEU A 13 11.69 -3.30 2.87
CA LEU A 13 12.10 -4.15 1.76
C LEU A 13 12.21 -3.38 0.45
N GLY A 14 11.27 -2.47 0.15
CA GLY A 14 11.33 -1.63 -1.05
C GLY A 14 12.56 -0.73 -1.08
N LEU A 15 12.91 -0.12 0.06
CA LEU A 15 14.09 0.72 0.20
C LEU A 15 15.41 -0.08 0.08
N PHE A 16 15.41 -1.33 0.54
CA PHE A 16 16.62 -2.17 0.58
C PHE A 16 16.87 -2.93 -0.72
N LEU A 17 15.82 -3.45 -1.36
CA LEU A 17 15.92 -4.26 -2.57
C LEU A 17 16.01 -3.44 -3.84
N GLN A 18 15.47 -2.21 -3.85
CA GLN A 18 15.46 -1.28 -5.00
C GLN A 18 15.25 -2.01 -6.34
N PRO A 19 14.13 -2.74 -6.51
CA PRO A 19 13.91 -3.52 -7.72
C PRO A 19 13.86 -2.60 -8.95
N ASP A 20 14.61 -2.98 -9.99
CA ASP A 20 14.56 -2.27 -11.27
C ASP A 20 13.17 -2.44 -11.92
N ILE A 21 12.53 -1.31 -12.24
CA ILE A 21 11.25 -1.31 -12.92
C ILE A 21 11.48 -1.34 -14.45
N PRO A 22 10.98 -2.36 -15.16
CA PRO A 22 11.16 -2.43 -16.61
C PRO A 22 10.39 -1.29 -17.30
N LEU A 23 10.89 -0.84 -18.47
CA LEU A 23 10.41 0.36 -19.20
C LEU A 23 8.89 0.41 -19.41
N TRP A 24 8.23 -0.74 -19.58
CA TRP A 24 6.79 -0.83 -19.79
C TRP A 24 5.96 -0.61 -18.51
N LEU A 25 6.54 -0.82 -17.32
CA LEU A 25 5.89 -0.58 -16.02
C LEU A 25 6.13 0.83 -15.48
N GLN A 26 7.15 1.54 -15.98
CA GLN A 26 7.51 2.88 -15.50
C GLN A 26 6.34 3.88 -15.48
N PRO A 27 5.43 3.93 -16.49
CA PRO A 27 4.29 4.85 -16.46
C PRO A 27 3.23 4.48 -15.42
N TYR A 28 3.13 3.20 -15.03
CA TYR A 28 2.13 2.70 -14.08
C TYR A 28 2.58 2.84 -12.64
N LEU A 29 3.89 2.95 -12.40
CA LEU A 29 4.46 3.03 -11.06
C LEU A 29 3.92 4.23 -10.25
N PRO A 30 3.88 5.48 -10.78
CA PRO A 30 3.29 6.60 -10.04
C PRO A 30 1.81 6.39 -9.70
N ILE A 31 1.05 5.74 -10.59
CA ILE A 31 -0.38 5.46 -10.40
C ILE A 31 -0.56 4.48 -9.22
N ALA A 32 0.20 3.38 -9.23
CA ALA A 32 0.19 2.39 -8.15
C ALA A 32 0.61 3.00 -6.81
N ILE A 33 1.59 3.92 -6.80
CA ILE A 33 2.00 4.64 -5.59
C ILE A 33 0.85 5.50 -5.04
N VAL A 34 0.20 6.30 -5.90
CA VAL A 34 -0.92 7.15 -5.48
C VAL A 34 -2.10 6.30 -4.99
N ALA A 35 -2.41 5.21 -5.67
CA ALA A 35 -3.47 4.28 -5.27
C ALA A 35 -3.18 3.58 -3.94
N GLY A 36 -1.92 3.17 -3.72
CA GLY A 36 -1.48 2.64 -2.42
C GLY A 36 -1.55 3.68 -1.30
N LEU A 37 -1.22 4.94 -1.58
CA LEU A 37 -1.35 6.05 -0.63
C LEU A 37 -2.82 6.34 -0.29
N ASP A 38 -3.74 6.27 -1.25
CA ASP A 38 -5.18 6.42 -1.01
C ASP A 38 -5.69 5.37 -0.01
N ALA A 39 -5.32 4.09 -0.21
CA ALA A 39 -5.66 3.02 0.72
C ALA A 39 -5.06 3.23 2.13
N LEU A 40 -3.87 3.81 2.22
CA LEU A 40 -3.21 4.19 3.47
C LEU A 40 -3.96 5.29 4.21
N PHE A 41 -4.34 6.36 3.51
CA PHE A 41 -5.13 7.45 4.11
C PHE A 41 -6.54 6.97 4.49
N GLY A 42 -7.15 6.11 3.69
CA GLY A 42 -8.43 5.46 4.02
C GLY A 42 -8.32 4.61 5.30
N ALA A 43 -7.25 3.85 5.44
CA ALA A 43 -6.96 3.10 6.68
C ALA A 43 -6.71 4.00 7.88
N LEU A 44 -5.93 5.08 7.71
CA LEU A 44 -5.68 6.04 8.77
C LEU A 44 -6.98 6.69 9.25
N ARG A 45 -7.86 7.07 8.31
CA ARG A 45 -9.19 7.60 8.63
C ARG A 45 -10.02 6.57 9.42
N ALA A 46 -10.11 5.33 8.93
CA ALA A 46 -10.87 4.27 9.61
C ALA A 46 -10.33 3.97 11.02
N LEU A 47 -9.02 4.16 11.24
CA LEU A 47 -8.39 4.05 12.55
C LEU A 47 -8.84 5.17 13.50
N LEU A 48 -8.86 6.41 13.01
CA LEU A 48 -9.34 7.57 13.80
C LEU A 48 -10.84 7.46 14.11
N ASP A 49 -11.62 6.90 13.18
CA ASP A 49 -13.05 6.66 13.33
C ASP A 49 -13.37 5.42 14.20
N GLY A 50 -12.36 4.67 14.65
CA GLY A 50 -12.53 3.48 15.51
C GLY A 50 -13.14 2.25 14.80
N ILE A 51 -13.27 2.29 13.47
CA ILE A 51 -13.88 1.25 12.62
C ILE A 51 -12.86 0.50 11.76
N PHE A 52 -11.58 0.60 12.12
CA PHE A 52 -10.50 -0.02 11.36
C PHE A 52 -10.60 -1.55 11.35
N SER A 53 -10.44 -2.13 10.17
CA SER A 53 -10.40 -3.58 9.96
C SER A 53 -9.18 -3.97 9.13
N ASP A 54 -8.29 -4.79 9.72
CA ASP A 54 -7.09 -5.27 9.04
C ASP A 54 -7.43 -5.98 7.71
N ARG A 55 -8.54 -6.74 7.66
CA ARG A 55 -8.99 -7.45 6.44
C ARG A 55 -9.39 -6.47 5.34
N VAL A 56 -10.16 -5.43 5.68
CA VAL A 56 -10.62 -4.44 4.71
C VAL A 56 -9.44 -3.64 4.15
N PHE A 57 -8.48 -3.27 5.00
CA PHE A 57 -7.26 -2.60 4.55
C PHE A 57 -6.46 -3.47 3.58
N VAL A 58 -6.18 -4.74 3.90
CA VAL A 58 -5.38 -5.62 3.03
C VAL A 58 -6.06 -5.81 1.68
N ILE A 59 -7.37 -6.06 1.66
CA ILE A 59 -8.12 -6.23 0.41
C ILE A 59 -8.10 -4.93 -0.41
N SER A 60 -8.34 -3.78 0.22
CA SER A 60 -8.34 -2.48 -0.44
C SER A 60 -6.97 -2.11 -1.00
N PHE A 61 -5.91 -2.27 -0.19
CA PHE A 61 -4.54 -1.95 -0.58
C PHE A 61 -4.07 -2.81 -1.75
N VAL A 62 -4.28 -4.13 -1.68
CA VAL A 62 -3.91 -5.03 -2.78
C VAL A 62 -4.72 -4.70 -4.03
N SER A 63 -6.03 -4.52 -3.92
CA SER A 63 -6.86 -4.21 -5.10
C SER A 63 -6.49 -2.89 -5.77
N ASN A 64 -6.17 -1.85 -5.00
CA ASN A 64 -5.78 -0.54 -5.55
C ASN A 64 -4.39 -0.53 -6.19
N VAL A 65 -3.45 -1.33 -5.68
CA VAL A 65 -2.07 -1.35 -6.20
C VAL A 65 -1.92 -2.27 -7.41
N LEU A 66 -2.73 -3.34 -7.48
CA LEU A 66 -2.63 -4.37 -8.53
C LEU A 66 -3.46 -4.07 -9.78
N ILE A 67 -4.51 -3.26 -9.65
CA ILE A 67 -5.42 -2.85 -10.74
C ILE A 67 -4.98 -1.49 -11.28
#